data_AF-A0A315Y1B5-F1
#
_entry.id   AF-A0A315Y1B5-F1
#
_cell.length_a   1.000
_cell.length_b   1.000
_cell.length_c   1.000
_cell.angle_alpha   90.00
_cell.angle_beta   90.00
_cell.angle_gamma   90.00
#
_symmetry.space_group_name_H-M   'P 1'
#
loop_
_entity.id
_entity.type
_entity.pdbx_description
1 polymer ?
#
loop_
_entity_poly.entity_id
_entity_poly.type
_entity_poly.pdbx_seq_one_letter_code
_entity_poly.pdbx_strand_id
1 'polypeptide(L)'
;MTFKNKTGGTLIVVMAVYVVAKCLLNMALSGHISVTTLVIAILEAAAFFLWRRYVNYALAGLLALIAIIYFPQNIADIGSNWIYLLEGAADICCAALLCFHKDVGEHYIKPWNNN
;
A
#
# COMPACT_ATOMS: atom_id res chain seq x y z
N MET A 1 -7.02 4.53 -18.91
CA MET A 1 -5.99 3.48 -18.71
C MET A 1 -6.70 2.14 -18.91
N THR A 2 -6.30 1.33 -19.90
CA THR A 2 -6.96 0.03 -20.16
C THR A 2 -6.00 -1.08 -19.78
N PHE A 3 -6.26 -1.77 -18.67
CA PHE A 3 -5.44 -2.87 -18.19
C PHE A 3 -5.62 -4.10 -19.10
N LYS A 4 -4.52 -4.78 -19.45
CA LYS A 4 -4.60 -6.08 -20.15
C LYS A 4 -5.21 -7.15 -19.25
N ASN A 5 -4.86 -7.14 -17.96
CA ASN A 5 -5.49 -7.94 -16.91
C ASN A 5 -6.33 -7.01 -16.03
N LYS A 6 -7.66 -7.02 -16.21
CA LYS A 6 -8.56 -6.10 -15.51
C LYS A 6 -8.52 -6.29 -14.00
N THR A 7 -8.46 -7.53 -13.53
CA THR A 7 -8.45 -7.86 -12.09
C THR A 7 -7.20 -7.30 -11.40
N GLY A 8 -6.01 -7.60 -11.93
CA GLY A 8 -4.75 -7.11 -11.36
C GLY A 8 -4.63 -5.59 -11.37
N GLY A 9 -5.05 -4.97 -12.47
CA GLY A 9 -5.04 -3.51 -12.61
C GLY A 9 -6.00 -2.83 -11.63
N THR A 10 -7.20 -3.37 -11.45
CA THR A 10 -8.16 -2.89 -10.45
C THR A 10 -7.60 -3.02 -9.05
N LEU A 11 -6.98 -4.15 -8.69
CA LEU A 11 -6.37 -4.34 -7.37
C LEU A 11 -5.25 -3.32 -7.09
N ILE A 12 -4.38 -3.06 -8.07
CA ILE A 12 -3.32 -2.04 -7.96
C ILE A 12 -3.91 -0.65 -7.71
N VAL A 13 -4.98 -0.27 -8.44
CA VAL A 13 -5.65 1.01 -8.22
C VAL A 13 -6.29 1.08 -6.84
N VAL A 14 -6.95 0.01 -6.40
CA VAL A 14 -7.56 -0.06 -5.06
C VAL A 14 -6.50 0.14 -3.97
N MET A 15 -5.35 -0.54 -4.07
CA MET A 15 -4.25 -0.39 -3.11
C MET A 15 -3.65 1.02 -3.13
N ALA A 16 -3.46 1.63 -4.31
CA ALA A 16 -2.95 3.00 -4.41
C ALA A 16 -3.93 4.02 -3.80
N VAL A 17 -5.23 3.87 -4.04
CA VAL A 17 -6.27 4.71 -3.42
C VAL A 17 -6.30 4.51 -1.91
N TYR A 18 -6.19 3.26 -1.45
CA TYR A 18 -6.14 2.92 -0.04
C TYR A 18 -4.99 3.66 0.67
N VAL A 19 -3.75 3.61 0.16
CA VAL A 19 -2.58 4.26 0.78
C VAL A 19 -2.79 5.78 0.95
N VAL A 20 -3.39 6.44 -0.03
CA VAL A 20 -3.72 7.88 0.08
C VAL A 20 -4.85 8.11 1.09
N ALA A 21 -5.90 7.28 1.04
CA ALA A 21 -7.05 7.41 1.93
C ALA A 21 -6.66 7.22 3.40
N LYS A 22 -5.84 6.21 3.72
CA LYS A 22 -5.34 5.98 5.09
C LYS A 22 -4.48 7.14 5.58
N CYS A 23 -3.65 7.72 4.71
CA CYS A 23 -2.83 8.87 5.05
C CYS A 23 -3.68 10.08 5.46
N LEU A 24 -4.72 10.38 4.68
CA LEU A 24 -5.67 11.46 4.99
C LEU A 24 -6.46 11.18 6.28
N LEU A 25 -6.89 9.93 6.47
CA LEU A 25 -7.59 9.50 7.69
C LEU A 25 -6.70 9.66 8.93
N ASN A 26 -5.43 9.26 8.86
CA ASN A 26 -4.48 9.43 9.97
C ASN A 26 -4.23 10.90 10.33
N MET A 27 -4.18 11.80 9.34
CA MET A 27 -4.07 13.24 9.61
C MET A 27 -5.35 13.80 10.23
N ALA A 28 -6.52 13.37 9.74
CA ALA A 28 -7.79 13.80 10.29
C ALA A 28 -7.97 13.35 11.75
N LEU A 29 -7.61 12.10 12.06
CA LEU A 29 -7.71 11.55 13.42
C LEU A 29 -6.66 12.10 14.38
N SER A 30 -5.44 12.38 13.90
CA SER A 30 -4.39 12.99 14.74
C SER A 30 -4.58 14.50 14.95
N GLY A 31 -5.46 15.14 14.19
CA GLY A 31 -5.70 16.58 14.26
C GLY A 31 -4.52 17.43 13.76
N HIS A 32 -3.52 16.82 13.09
CA HIS A 32 -2.35 17.51 12.57
C HIS A 32 -2.03 17.07 11.14
N ILE A 33 -1.53 18.02 10.34
CA ILE A 33 -1.07 17.75 8.98
C ILE A 33 0.43 17.45 9.01
N SER A 34 0.82 16.25 8.58
CA SER A 34 2.22 15.87 8.41
C SER A 34 2.61 15.83 6.95
N VAL A 35 3.31 16.87 6.47
CA VAL A 35 3.82 16.95 5.10
C VAL A 35 4.70 15.73 4.77
N THR A 36 5.49 15.24 5.72
CA THR A 36 6.34 14.06 5.52
C THR A 36 5.53 12.81 5.21
N THR A 37 4.49 12.52 6.01
CA THR A 37 3.65 11.33 5.76
C THR A 37 2.86 11.45 4.45
N LEU A 38 2.44 12.66 4.10
CA LEU A 38 1.78 12.93 2.82
C LEU A 38 2.69 12.64 1.64
N VAL A 39 3.93 13.12 1.68
CA VAL A 39 4.92 12.89 0.62
C VAL A 39 5.21 11.39 0.48
N ILE A 40 5.38 10.67 1.58
CA ILE A 40 5.59 9.20 1.54
C ILE A 40 4.40 8.51 0.87
N ALA A 41 3.17 8.83 1.28
CA ALA A 41 1.96 8.22 0.71
C ALA A 41 1.80 8.52 -0.79
N ILE A 42 2.13 9.73 -1.24
CA ILE A 42 2.11 10.10 -2.66
C ILE A 42 3.18 9.34 -3.44
N LEU A 43 4.41 9.25 -2.92
CA LEU A 43 5.50 8.51 -3.57
C LEU A 43 5.18 7.02 -3.66
N GLU A 44 4.60 6.45 -2.61
CA GLU A 44 4.15 5.06 -2.57
C GLU A 44 3.02 4.83 -3.58
N ALA A 45 1.98 5.68 -3.59
CA ALA A 45 0.90 5.63 -4.57
C ALA A 45 1.42 5.74 -6.01
N ALA A 46 2.39 6.62 -6.27
CA ALA A 46 3.03 6.74 -7.59
C ALA A 46 3.82 5.46 -7.95
N ALA A 47 4.49 4.84 -6.98
CA ALA A 47 5.28 3.64 -7.19
C ALA A 47 4.43 2.43 -7.60
N PHE A 48 3.15 2.34 -7.18
CA PHE A 48 2.22 1.32 -7.69
C PHE A 48 2.10 1.34 -9.22
N PHE A 49 2.32 2.49 -9.87
CA PHE A 49 2.22 2.66 -11.32
C PHE A 49 3.56 2.59 -12.07
N LEU A 50 4.68 2.35 -11.38
CA LEU A 50 5.99 2.24 -12.04
C LEU A 50 6.13 0.94 -12.85
N TRP A 51 5.29 -0.07 -12.62
CA TRP A 51 5.17 -1.34 -13.38
C TRP A 51 6.51 -2.01 -13.76
N ARG A 52 7.55 -1.78 -12.94
CA ARG A 52 8.87 -2.38 -13.12
C ARG A 52 8.96 -3.67 -12.32
N ARG A 53 9.82 -4.57 -12.81
CA ARG A 53 10.14 -5.82 -12.13
C ARG A 53 10.59 -5.55 -10.70
N TYR A 54 10.00 -6.29 -9.78
CA TYR A 54 10.24 -6.26 -8.34
C TYR A 54 9.68 -5.05 -7.55
N VAL A 55 9.09 -4.04 -8.19
CA VAL A 55 8.49 -2.91 -7.46
C VAL A 55 7.38 -3.36 -6.52
N ASN A 56 6.60 -4.38 -6.90
CA ASN A 56 5.59 -4.99 -6.04
C ASN A 56 6.16 -5.51 -4.72
N TYR A 57 7.34 -6.13 -4.73
CA TYR A 57 7.96 -6.63 -3.50
C TYR A 57 8.54 -5.51 -2.63
N ALA A 58 9.05 -4.43 -3.24
CA ALA A 58 9.48 -3.26 -2.51
C ALA A 58 8.30 -2.56 -1.80
N LEU A 59 7.18 -2.38 -2.50
CA LEU A 59 5.93 -1.87 -1.94
C LEU A 59 5.39 -2.76 -0.82
N ALA A 60 5.37 -4.08 -1.03
CA ALA A 60 4.96 -5.03 0.00
C ALA A 60 5.84 -4.96 1.25
N GLY A 61 7.16 -4.83 1.07
CA GLY A 61 8.11 -4.65 2.17
C GLY A 61 7.87 -3.36 2.94
N LEU A 62 7.59 -2.25 2.25
CA LEU A 62 7.30 -0.97 2.89
C LEU A 62 6.01 -1.04 3.73
N LEU A 63 4.91 -1.51 3.15
CA LEU A 63 3.62 -1.68 3.84
C LEU A 63 3.75 -2.56 5.08
N ALA A 64 4.38 -3.73 4.93
CA ALA A 64 4.57 -4.65 6.04
C ALA A 64 5.48 -4.06 7.13
N LEU A 65 6.55 -3.37 6.75
CA LEU A 65 7.47 -2.73 7.69
C LEU A 65 6.76 -1.66 8.52
N ILE A 66 5.97 -0.78 7.89
CA ILE A 66 5.20 0.25 8.58
C ILE A 66 4.23 -0.40 9.58
N ALA A 67 3.45 -1.39 9.13
CA ALA A 67 2.53 -2.10 10.01
C ALA A 67 3.24 -2.71 11.23
N ILE A 68 4.40 -3.35 11.04
CA ILE A 68 5.20 -3.95 12.12
C ILE A 68 5.73 -2.88 13.09
N ILE A 69 6.21 -1.74 12.59
CA ILE A 69 6.75 -0.66 13.43
C ILE A 69 5.69 -0.12 14.39
N TYR A 70 4.46 0.09 13.91
CA TYR A 70 3.38 0.65 14.72
C TYR A 70 2.60 -0.39 15.53
N PHE A 71 2.76 -1.68 15.23
CA PHE A 71 2.01 -2.76 15.88
C PHE A 71 2.14 -2.79 17.43
N PRO A 72 3.35 -2.68 18.04
CA PRO A 72 3.48 -2.73 19.50
C PRO A 72 2.74 -1.59 20.22
N GLN A 73 2.80 -0.38 19.65
CA GLN A 73 2.08 0.77 20.20
C GLN A 73 0.56 0.60 20.04
N ASN A 74 0.13 0.10 18.89
CA ASN A 74 -1.29 -0.05 18.60
C ASN A 74 -1.96 -1.16 19.44
N ILE A 75 -1.22 -2.21 19.83
CA ILE A 75 -1.75 -3.27 20.69
C ILE A 75 -1.71 -2.90 22.18
N ALA A 76 -0.74 -2.08 22.62
CA ALA A 76 -0.64 -1.64 24.00
C ALA A 76 -1.89 -0.87 24.47
N ASP A 77 -2.46 -0.06 23.57
CA ASP A 77 -3.68 0.73 23.82
C ASP A 77 -4.81 0.34 22.87
N ILE A 78 -5.07 -0.97 22.73
CA ILE A 78 -6.03 -1.51 21.75
C ILE A 78 -7.42 -0.84 21.81
N GLY A 79 -7.88 -0.43 22.99
CA GLY A 79 -9.18 0.23 23.16
C GLY A 79 -9.30 1.57 22.43
N SER A 80 -8.23 2.36 22.38
CA SER A 80 -8.20 3.64 21.67
C SER A 80 -7.60 3.54 20.27
N ASN A 81 -6.72 2.54 20.03
CA ASN A 81 -5.93 2.42 18.82
C ASN A 81 -6.44 1.34 17.84
N TRP A 82 -7.64 0.78 18.07
CA TRP A 82 -8.22 -0.28 17.25
C TRP A 82 -8.28 0.08 15.74
N ILE A 83 -8.48 1.35 15.40
CA ILE A 83 -8.50 1.81 14.01
C ILE A 83 -7.12 1.71 13.34
N TYR A 84 -6.04 2.00 14.07
CA TYR A 84 -4.67 1.85 13.59
C TYR A 84 -4.25 0.38 13.50
N LEU A 85 -4.83 -0.50 14.32
CA LEU A 85 -4.68 -1.95 14.15
C LEU A 85 -5.37 -2.46 12.87
N LEU A 86 -6.59 -1.97 12.59
CA LEU A 86 -7.29 -2.31 11.36
C LEU A 86 -6.54 -1.82 10.12
N GLU A 87 -5.95 -0.62 10.20
CA GLU A 87 -5.07 -0.11 9.16
C GLU A 87 -3.84 -1.02 8.96
N GLY A 88 -3.14 -1.38 10.03
CA GLY A 88 -1.98 -2.28 9.94
C GLY A 88 -2.35 -3.66 9.39
N ALA A 89 -3.54 -4.19 9.70
CA ALA A 89 -4.02 -5.43 9.11
C ALA A 89 -4.26 -5.29 7.60
N ALA A 90 -4.85 -4.17 7.17
CA ALA A 90 -5.07 -3.88 5.75
C ALA A 90 -3.74 -3.70 4.98
N ASP A 91 -2.72 -3.08 5.59
CA ASP A 91 -1.37 -3.01 5.01
C ASP A 91 -0.78 -4.39 4.76
N ILE A 92 -0.90 -5.30 5.74
CA ILE A 92 -0.42 -6.69 5.60
C ILE A 92 -1.20 -7.44 4.52
N CYS A 93 -2.52 -7.22 4.40
CA CYS A 93 -3.30 -7.77 3.30
C CYS A 93 -2.83 -7.26 1.94
N CYS A 94 -2.56 -5.96 1.80
CA CYS A 94 -2.03 -5.37 0.57
C CYS A 94 -0.64 -5.94 0.23
N ALA A 95 0.24 -6.06 1.23
CA ALA A 95 1.55 -6.68 1.07
C ALA A 95 1.44 -8.14 0.59
N ALA A 96 0.51 -8.91 1.15
CA ALA A 96 0.24 -10.29 0.71
C ALA A 96 -0.27 -10.34 -0.74
N LEU A 97 -1.18 -9.44 -1.13
CA LEU A 97 -1.67 -9.35 -2.51
C LEU A 97 -0.54 -9.02 -3.49
N LEU A 98 0.34 -8.08 -3.15
CA LEU A 98 1.49 -7.70 -3.97
C LEU A 98 2.50 -8.86 -4.16
N CYS A 99 2.65 -9.71 -3.15
CA CYS A 99 3.58 -10.85 -3.18
C CYS A 99 3.00 -12.10 -3.86
N PHE A 100 1.73 -12.40 -3.61
CA PHE A 100 1.16 -13.73 -3.92
C PHE A 100 0.03 -13.72 -4.94
N HIS A 101 -0.61 -12.58 -5.22
CA HIS A 101 -1.71 -12.53 -6.18
C HIS A 101 -1.18 -12.54 -7.62
N LYS A 102 -1.45 -13.62 -8.36
CA LYS A 102 -0.94 -13.84 -9.72
C LYS A 102 -1.22 -12.66 -10.65
N ASP A 103 -2.47 -12.18 -10.69
CA ASP A 103 -2.88 -11.05 -11.56
C ASP A 103 -2.14 -9.73 -11.24
N VAL A 104 -1.76 -9.54 -9.97
CA VAL A 104 -0.99 -8.36 -9.55
C VAL A 104 0.44 -8.54 -10.01
N GLY A 105 1.06 -9.70 -9.75
CA GLY A 105 2.42 -10.01 -10.19
C GLY A 105 2.64 -9.85 -11.69
N GLU A 106 1.67 -10.28 -12.52
CA GLU A 106 1.72 -10.13 -13.98
C GLU A 106 1.91 -8.68 -14.46
N HIS A 107 1.38 -7.69 -13.72
CA HIS A 107 1.57 -6.28 -14.06
C HIS A 107 2.99 -5.78 -13.85
N TYR A 108 3.73 -6.36 -12.90
CA TYR A 108 5.10 -5.95 -12.56
C TYR A 108 6.17 -6.80 -13.26
N ILE A 109 5.81 -8.00 -13.74
CA ILE A 109 6.76 -8.93 -14.39
C ILE A 109 6.96 -8.63 -15.89
N LYS A 110 6.17 -7.73 -16.48
CA LYS A 110 6.21 -7.44 -17.92
C LYS A 110 7.66 -7.31 -18.43
N PRO A 111 8.11 -8.16 -19.37
CA PRO A 111 9.45 -8.02 -19.91
C PRO A 111 9.58 -6.63 -20.53
N TRP A 112 10.67 -5.95 -20.23
CA TRP A 112 11.11 -4.80 -21.00
C TRP A 112 11.46 -5.30 -22.40
N ASN A 113 10.47 -5.41 -23.28
CA ASN A 113 10.49 -5.19 -24.72
C ASN A 113 9.17 -5.69 -25.33
N ASN A 114 8.57 -4.88 -26.22
CA ASN A 114 7.92 -5.29 -27.46
C ASN A 114 7.60 -4.01 -28.23
N ASN A 115 8.67 -3.37 -28.72
CA ASN A 115 8.83 -2.59 -29.96
C ASN A 115 9.99 -1.59 -29.78
#